data_AF-A0A3B9WML0-F1
#
_entry.id   AF-A0A3B9WML0-F1
#
_cell.length_a   1.000
_cell.length_b   1.000
_cell.length_c   1.000
_cell.angle_alpha   90.00
_cell.angle_beta   90.00
_cell.angle_gamma   90.00
#
_symmetry.space_group_name_H-M   'P 1'
#
loop_
_entity.id
_entity.type
_entity.pdbx_description
1 polymer ?
#
loop_
_entity_poly.entity_id
_entity_poly.type
_entity_poly.pdbx_seq_one_letter_code
_entity_poly.pdbx_strand_id
1 'polypeptide(L)' 'MPWPSETARDTETFEYIVEERNRQNTGLQLIASENFTSPDVMAATGSVLTNKYAEEIGR' A
#
# COMPACT_ATOMS: atom_id res chain seq x y z
N MET A 1 -12.19 17.09 11.53
CA MET A 1 -12.56 15.81 10.88
C MET A 1 -12.20 14.71 11.87
N PRO A 2 -13.14 13.88 12.32
CA PRO A 2 -12.81 12.74 13.18
C PRO A 2 -11.90 11.78 12.41
N TRP A 3 -11.05 11.05 13.12
CA TRP A 3 -10.32 9.95 12.52
C TRP A 3 -11.33 8.95 11.93
N PRO A 4 -11.11 8.41 10.71
CA PRO A 4 -11.87 7.26 10.24
C PRO A 4 -11.75 6.14 11.28
N SER A 5 -12.82 5.92 12.04
CA SER A 5 -12.98 4.74 12.88
C SER A 5 -13.19 3.55 11.96
N GLU A 6 -12.63 2.39 12.29
CA GLU A 6 -12.78 1.16 11.50
C GLU A 6 -14.25 0.93 11.12
N THR A 7 -14.59 1.20 9.86
CA THR A 7 -15.71 0.56 9.18
C THR A 7 -15.36 -0.90 8.95
N ALA A 8 -16.38 -1.74 8.74
CA ALA A 8 -16.19 -3.17 8.45
C ALA A 8 -15.09 -3.36 7.39
N ARG A 9 -14.09 -4.18 7.73
CA ARG A 9 -12.94 -4.46 6.85
C ARG A 9 -13.43 -5.23 5.62
N ASP A 10 -13.02 -4.80 4.44
CA ASP A 10 -13.30 -5.49 3.18
C ASP A 10 -12.46 -6.78 3.08
N THR A 11 -13.00 -7.90 3.54
CA THR A 11 -12.26 -9.16 3.63
C THR A 11 -11.87 -9.71 2.26
N GLU A 12 -12.73 -9.56 1.26
CA GLU A 12 -12.50 -10.07 -0.10
C GLU A 12 -11.28 -9.41 -0.73
N THR A 13 -11.17 -8.08 -0.65
CA THR A 13 -10.01 -7.36 -1.19
C THR A 13 -8.70 -7.79 -0.51
N PHE A 14 -8.72 -8.00 0.80
CA PHE A 14 -7.53 -8.44 1.53
C PHE A 14 -7.13 -9.89 1.21
N GLU A 15 -8.08 -10.76 0.86
CA GLU A 15 -7.78 -12.12 0.39
C GLU A 15 -7.01 -12.09 -0.94
N TYR A 16 -7.45 -11.30 -1.92
CA TYR A 16 -6.73 -11.14 -3.18
C TYR A 16 -5.31 -10.57 -3.00
N ILE A 17 -5.09 -9.66 -2.05
CA ILE A 17 -3.74 -9.15 -1.73
C ILE A 17 -2.83 -10.27 -1.21
N VAL A 18 -3.36 -11.19 -0.41
CA VAL A 18 -2.61 -12.35 0.11
C VAL A 18 -2.26 -13.32 -1.02
N GLU A 19 -3.21 -13.59 -1.91
CA GLU A 19 -2.98 -14.44 -3.08
C GLU A 19 -1.91 -13.86 -4.01
N GLU A 20 -1.94 -12.54 -4.27
CA GLU A 20 -0.94 -11.87 -5.11
C GLU A 20 0.45 -11.89 -4.47
N ARG A 21 0.55 -11.71 -3.15
CA ARG A 21 1.83 -11.89 -2.43
C ARG A 21 2.38 -13.30 -2.64
N ASN A 22 1.53 -14.32 -2.55
CA ASN A 22 1.96 -15.70 -2.78
C ASN A 22 2.42 -15.92 -4.23
N ARG A 23 1.72 -15.34 -5.22
CA ARG A 23 2.12 -15.38 -6.63
C ARG A 23 3.49 -14.75 -6.85
N GLN A 24 3.74 -13.58 -6.28
CA GLN A 24 5.02 -12.89 -6.39
C GLN A 24 6.17 -13.67 -5.76
N ASN A 25 5.93 -14.30 -4.60
CA ASN A 25 6.93 -15.09 -3.86
C ASN A 25 7.28 -16.44 -4.52
N THR A 26 6.37 -16.99 -5.33
CA THR A 26 6.52 -18.32 -5.93
C THR A 26 6.92 -18.26 -7.41
N GLY A 27 6.67 -17.14 -8.09
CA GLY A 27 7.07 -16.93 -9.48
C GLY A 27 8.46 -16.33 -9.62
N LEU A 28 9.16 -16.69 -10.70
CA LEU A 28 10.38 -16.02 -11.12
C LEU A 28 10.03 -14.70 -11.84
N GLN A 29 10.38 -13.55 -11.25
CA GLN A 29 10.08 -12.24 -11.83
C GLN A 29 11.21 -11.83 -12.79
N LEU A 30 10.90 -11.75 -14.09
CA LEU A 30 11.87 -11.46 -15.16
C LEU A 30 11.61 -10.13 -15.88
N ILE A 31 10.63 -9.35 -15.42
CA ILE A 31 10.32 -8.04 -15.99
C ILE A 31 11.34 -7.04 -15.46
N ALA A 32 12.20 -6.54 -16.34
CA ALA A 32 13.35 -5.70 -15.96
C ALA A 32 12.98 -4.38 -15.25
N SER A 33 11.76 -3.88 -15.46
CA SER A 33 11.25 -2.66 -14.82
C SER A 33 10.55 -2.89 -13.48
N GLU A 34 10.31 -4.15 -13.09
CA GLU A 34 9.66 -4.49 -11.82
C GLU A 34 10.70 -4.72 -10.72
N ASN A 35 10.31 -4.44 -9.48
CA ASN A 35 11.17 -4.66 -8.31
C ASN A 35 10.33 -4.80 -7.03
N PHE A 36 10.94 -5.29 -5.97
CA PHE A 36 10.37 -5.32 -4.63
C PHE A 36 10.86 -4.11 -3.84
N THR A 37 9.93 -3.29 -3.36
CA THR A 37 10.25 -2.15 -2.50
C THR A 37 10.49 -2.58 -1.05
N SER A 38 11.10 -1.71 -0.24
CA SER A 38 11.33 -1.99 1.18
C SER A 38 10.04 -1.90 2.01
N PRO A 39 9.95 -2.62 3.15
CA PRO A 39 8.82 -2.51 4.08
C PRO A 39 8.58 -1.07 4.56
N ASP A 40 9.65 -0.29 4.76
CA ASP A 40 9.56 1.10 5.22
C ASP A 40 8.86 1.99 4.19
N VAL A 41 9.12 1.78 2.89
CA VAL A 41 8.44 2.50 1.81
C VAL A 41 6.95 2.14 1.77
N MET A 42 6.61 0.85 1.95
CA MET A 42 5.21 0.41 2.01
C MET A 42 4.47 1.06 3.20
N ALA A 43 5.11 1.10 4.37
CA ALA A 43 4.54 1.70 5.58
C ALA A 43 4.30 3.22 5.42
N ALA A 44 5.27 3.93 4.85
CA ALA A 44 5.12 5.35 4.55
C ALA A 44 3.99 5.62 3.54
N THR A 45 3.82 4.74 2.54
CA THR A 45 2.77 4.85 1.52
C THR A 45 1.36 4.73 2.12
N GLY A 46 1.16 3.83 3.09
CA GLY A 46 -0.10 3.67 3.82
C GLY A 46 -0.32 4.64 4.99
N SER A 47 0.48 5.70 5.09
CA SER A 47 0.45 6.60 6.24
C SER A 47 -0.63 7.67 6.17
N VAL A 48 -0.72 8.47 7.23
CA VAL A 48 -1.63 9.61 7.37
C VAL A 48 -1.46 10.68 6.28
N LEU A 49 -0.33 10.65 5.55
CA LEU A 49 -0.03 11.58 4.47
C LEU A 49 -1.03 11.49 3.31
N THR A 50 -1.67 10.32 3.13
CA THR A 50 -2.72 10.12 2.12
C THR A 50 -3.96 11.00 2.32
N ASN A 51 -4.21 11.45 3.55
CA ASN A 51 -5.31 12.35 3.87
C ASN A 51 -4.97 13.83 3.63
N LYS A 52 -3.69 14.15 3.35
CA LYS A 52 -3.21 15.52 3.31
C LYS A 52 -3.27 16.07 1.89
N TYR A 53 -4.09 17.10 1.69
CA TYR A 53 -3.94 18.00 0.56
C TYR A 53 -2.87 19.05 0.88
N ALA A 54 -1.84 19.15 0.02
CA ALA A 54 -0.73 20.08 0.15
C ALA A 54 -0.70 20.99 -1.08
N GLU A 55 -1.19 22.22 -0.92
CA GLU A 55 -1.34 23.19 -2.02
C GLU A 55 -0.04 23.89 -2.37
N GLU A 56 0.80 24.14 -1.37
CA GLU A 56 2.04 24.89 -1.54
C GLU A 56 3.15 24.26 -0.70
N ILE A 57 4.39 24.34 -1.21
CA ILE A 57 5.58 24.06 -0.41
C ILE A 57 5.70 25.23 0.55
N GLY A 58 5.39 25.00 1.83
CA GLY A 58 5.50 26.00 2.88
C GLY A 58 6.88 26.65 2.85
N ARG A 59 6.91 27.93 2.50
CA ARG A 59 8.04 28.82 2.75
C ARG A 59 7.87 29.47 4.10
#